data_AF-A0A1A9BII7-F1
#
_entry.id   AF-A0A1A9BII7-F1
#
_cell.length_a   1.000
_cell.length_b   1.000
_cell.length_c   1.000
_cell.angle_alpha   90.00
_cell.angle_beta   90.00
_cell.angle_gamma   90.00
#
_symmetry.space_group_name_H-M   'P 1'
#
loop_
_entity.id
_entity.type
_entity.pdbx_description
1 polymer ?
#
loop_
_entity_poly.entity_id
_entity_poly.type
_entity_poly.pdbx_seq_one_letter_code
_entity_poly.pdbx_strand_id
1 'polypeptide(L)'
;MTIDRQTLADQQQAAARAVTDVLARMPREFETAGELAALMAALPADTPVSVAWTVHVDPNLPAGPTHTAHTAAGVTLLDPDPVDVVDGDGQVRSYGRLTPGVQLAAVVVAEGQPAPAWTVAYQPYERAQNALGAGDVETTLTALVELLRWMADLLPDTPAREDGTPETVAQWVTDAGIRARLGIEAMRLNYSAERLTNLRNDLTDREAAQLAEDDPK
;
A
#
# COMPACT_ATOMS: atom_id res chain seq x y z
N MET A 1 -12.11 0.23 -28.94
CA MET A 1 -11.49 1.09 -29.96
C MET A 1 -10.11 0.52 -30.21
N THR A 2 -9.76 0.20 -31.45
CA THR A 2 -8.48 -0.43 -31.78
C THR A 2 -7.47 0.63 -32.18
N ILE A 3 -6.25 0.58 -31.63
CA ILE A 3 -5.16 1.52 -31.92
C ILE A 3 -3.91 0.75 -32.37
N ASP A 4 -2.93 1.42 -32.98
CA ASP A 4 -1.63 0.79 -33.22
C ASP A 4 -0.71 0.92 -32.00
N ARG A 5 0.38 0.15 -32.00
CA ARG A 5 1.33 0.08 -30.89
C ARG A 5 2.06 1.41 -30.63
N GLN A 6 2.32 2.19 -31.68
CA GLN A 6 3.00 3.48 -31.55
C GLN A 6 2.07 4.50 -30.88
N THR A 7 0.82 4.53 -31.29
CA THR A 7 -0.24 5.36 -30.72
C THR A 7 -0.43 5.05 -29.23
N LEU A 8 -0.45 3.78 -28.84
CA LEU A 8 -0.51 3.39 -27.42
C LEU A 8 0.71 3.91 -26.64
N ALA A 9 1.91 3.75 -27.18
CA ALA A 9 3.14 4.22 -26.53
C ALA A 9 3.16 5.74 -26.37
N ASP A 10 2.75 6.49 -27.40
CA ASP A 10 2.70 7.95 -27.37
C ASP A 10 1.66 8.46 -26.35
N GLN A 11 0.49 7.80 -26.27
CA GLN A 11 -0.55 8.13 -25.28
C GLN A 11 -0.08 7.88 -23.85
N GLN A 12 0.56 6.73 -23.59
CA GLN A 12 1.09 6.40 -22.27
C GLN A 12 2.21 7.36 -21.86
N GLN A 13 3.10 7.72 -22.80
CA GLN A 13 4.16 8.68 -22.54
C GLN A 13 3.62 10.09 -22.25
N ALA A 14 2.62 10.54 -23.01
CA ALA A 14 1.98 11.84 -22.78
C ALA A 14 1.28 11.89 -21.42
N ALA A 15 0.53 10.85 -21.07
CA ALA A 15 -0.11 10.74 -19.76
C ALA A 15 0.93 10.75 -18.62
N ALA A 16 2.00 9.97 -18.75
CA ALA A 16 3.05 9.90 -17.73
C ALA A 16 3.72 11.27 -17.52
N ARG A 17 4.00 12.00 -18.60
CA ARG A 17 4.55 13.37 -18.52
C ARG A 17 3.61 14.32 -17.79
N ALA A 18 2.32 14.30 -18.10
CA ALA A 18 1.34 15.19 -17.46
C ALA A 18 1.28 15.02 -15.92
N VAL A 19 1.40 13.79 -15.41
CA VAL A 19 1.48 13.53 -13.97
C VAL A 19 2.85 13.90 -13.39
N THR A 20 3.94 13.56 -14.09
CA THR A 20 5.31 13.83 -13.63
C THR A 20 5.63 15.32 -13.55
N ASP A 21 5.07 16.13 -14.46
CA ASP A 21 5.24 17.59 -14.48
C ASP A 21 4.64 18.26 -13.24
N VAL A 22 3.60 17.67 -12.64
CA VAL A 22 2.95 18.18 -11.41
C VAL A 22 3.68 17.73 -10.15
N LEU A 23 4.09 16.46 -10.09
CA LEU A 23 4.72 15.85 -8.91
C LEU A 23 6.22 16.14 -8.79
N ALA A 24 6.85 16.62 -9.87
CA ALA A 24 8.30 16.71 -10.01
C ALA A 24 8.99 15.32 -9.92
N ARG A 25 10.33 15.29 -10.00
CA ARG A 25 11.12 14.04 -10.00
C ARG A 25 11.29 13.39 -8.62
N MET A 26 10.92 14.08 -7.55
CA MET A 26 11.03 13.59 -6.18
C MET A 26 9.66 13.58 -5.52
N PRO A 27 9.42 12.71 -4.52
CA PRO A 27 8.21 12.73 -3.73
C PRO A 27 7.97 14.12 -3.16
N ARG A 28 6.73 14.60 -3.28
CA ARG A 28 6.34 15.90 -2.78
C ARG A 28 5.74 15.75 -1.39
N GLU A 29 6.33 16.43 -0.43
CA GLU A 29 5.81 16.50 0.93
C GLU A 29 4.63 17.45 1.04
N PHE A 30 3.72 17.14 1.96
CA PHE A 30 2.62 18.00 2.35
C PHE A 30 2.39 17.89 3.87
N GLU A 31 2.11 19.01 4.50
CA GLU A 31 1.84 19.09 5.95
C GLU A 31 0.36 19.26 6.24
N THR A 32 -0.42 19.73 5.26
CA THR A 32 -1.84 20.06 5.46
C THR A 32 -2.77 19.43 4.42
N ALA A 33 -4.03 19.24 4.81
CA ALA A 33 -5.08 18.82 3.89
C ALA A 33 -5.28 19.83 2.74
N GLY A 34 -5.03 21.12 2.98
CA GLY A 34 -5.10 22.17 1.96
C GLY A 34 -4.01 22.02 0.90
N GLU A 35 -2.79 21.68 1.30
CA GLU A 35 -1.68 21.40 0.38
C GLU A 35 -1.93 20.14 -0.44
N LEU A 36 -2.45 19.08 0.19
CA LEU A 36 -2.86 17.88 -0.51
C LEU A 36 -3.97 18.18 -1.53
N ALA A 37 -4.99 18.94 -1.13
CA ALA A 37 -6.08 19.33 -2.03
C ALA A 37 -5.58 20.16 -3.22
N ALA A 38 -4.67 21.10 -2.98
CA ALA A 38 -4.05 21.89 -4.05
C ALA A 38 -3.22 21.02 -5.00
N LEU A 39 -2.51 20.01 -4.47
CA LEU A 39 -1.78 19.04 -5.28
C LEU A 39 -2.74 18.21 -6.14
N MET A 40 -3.82 17.68 -5.55
CA MET A 40 -4.80 16.88 -6.26
C MET A 40 -5.51 17.68 -7.35
N ALA A 41 -5.79 18.96 -7.10
CA ALA A 41 -6.40 19.86 -8.07
C ALA A 41 -5.48 20.22 -9.25
N ALA A 42 -4.16 20.10 -9.08
CA ALA A 42 -3.18 20.37 -10.14
C ALA A 42 -2.94 19.17 -11.06
N LEU A 43 -3.32 17.96 -10.63
CA LEU A 43 -3.18 16.74 -11.43
C LEU A 43 -4.20 16.69 -12.58
N PRO A 44 -3.91 15.94 -13.66
CA PRO A 44 -4.91 15.64 -14.68
C PRO A 44 -6.17 15.04 -14.05
N ALA A 45 -7.33 15.36 -14.63
CA ALA A 45 -8.59 14.72 -14.25
C ALA A 45 -8.47 13.19 -14.33
N ASP A 46 -9.15 12.50 -13.41
CA ASP A 46 -9.17 11.04 -13.32
C ASP A 46 -7.81 10.38 -13.04
N THR A 47 -6.80 11.14 -12.56
CA THR A 47 -5.54 10.54 -12.10
C THR A 47 -5.82 9.59 -10.92
N PRO A 48 -5.52 8.29 -11.05
CA PRO A 48 -5.79 7.34 -9.98
C PRO A 48 -4.89 7.64 -8.77
N VAL A 49 -5.51 7.59 -7.58
CA VAL A 49 -4.82 7.77 -6.31
C VAL A 49 -4.79 6.44 -5.58
N SER A 50 -3.60 6.02 -5.19
CA SER A 50 -3.36 4.90 -4.28
C SER A 50 -2.83 5.42 -2.96
N VAL A 51 -3.15 4.74 -1.86
CA VAL A 51 -2.53 4.99 -0.56
C VAL A 51 -1.60 3.82 -0.27
N ALA A 52 -0.34 4.10 0.01
CA ALA A 52 0.60 3.08 0.43
C ALA A 52 0.06 2.41 1.69
N TRP A 53 -0.04 1.10 1.65
CA TRP A 53 -0.62 0.33 2.75
C TRP A 53 0.24 0.43 4.02
N THR A 54 1.55 0.57 3.89
CA THR A 54 2.45 0.68 5.04
C THR A 54 3.16 2.01 5.08
N VAL A 55 3.67 2.34 6.26
CA VAL A 55 4.74 3.31 6.41
C VAL A 55 5.98 2.81 5.67
N HIS A 56 6.66 3.72 4.99
CA HIS A 56 7.93 3.49 4.31
C HIS A 56 9.07 4.08 5.13
N VAL A 57 10.29 3.61 4.91
CA VAL A 57 11.49 4.07 5.63
C VAL A 57 12.58 4.42 4.63
N ASP A 58 13.36 5.47 4.92
CA ASP A 58 14.64 5.70 4.25
C ASP A 58 15.60 4.53 4.56
N PRO A 59 16.04 3.73 3.57
CA PRO A 59 16.97 2.64 3.83
C PRO A 59 18.35 3.13 4.33
N ASN A 60 18.67 4.41 4.16
CA ASN A 60 19.90 5.03 4.65
C ASN A 60 19.68 5.88 5.92
N LEU A 61 18.58 5.66 6.62
CA LEU A 61 18.21 6.41 7.82
C LEU A 61 19.36 6.37 8.85
N PRO A 62 19.98 7.52 9.18
CA PRO A 62 21.04 7.57 10.19
C PRO A 62 20.48 7.30 11.59
N ALA A 63 21.34 6.84 12.50
CA ALA A 63 21.01 6.78 13.91
C ALA A 63 20.79 8.20 14.46
N GLY A 64 19.59 8.50 14.95
CA GLY A 64 19.22 9.84 15.41
C GLY A 64 17.70 10.02 15.51
N PRO A 65 17.24 11.25 15.78
CA PRO A 65 15.82 11.56 15.79
C PRO A 65 15.21 11.46 14.39
N THR A 66 13.97 10.99 14.35
CA THR A 66 13.22 10.73 13.12
C THR A 66 11.89 11.46 13.15
N HIS A 67 11.35 11.79 11.98
CA HIS A 67 9.98 12.26 11.84
C HIS A 67 9.27 11.50 10.72
N THR A 68 7.94 11.59 10.68
CA THR A 68 7.12 10.99 9.62
C THR A 68 6.68 12.09 8.66
N ALA A 69 7.15 12.01 7.41
CA ALA A 69 6.74 12.90 6.33
C ALA A 69 5.56 12.27 5.56
N HIS A 70 4.54 13.06 5.25
CA HIS A 70 3.48 12.66 4.34
C HIS A 70 3.86 13.05 2.91
N THR A 71 3.88 12.09 2.01
CA THR A 71 4.43 12.27 0.65
C THR A 71 3.44 11.85 -0.42
N ALA A 72 3.57 12.48 -1.59
CA ALA A 72 2.91 12.09 -2.82
C ALA A 72 3.97 11.80 -3.89
N ALA A 73 3.95 10.60 -4.46
CA ALA A 73 4.90 10.17 -5.49
C ALA A 73 4.17 9.61 -6.72
N GLY A 74 4.78 9.80 -7.90
CA GLY A 74 4.25 9.22 -9.13
C GLY A 74 4.44 7.71 -9.14
N VAL A 75 3.39 6.96 -9.47
CA VAL A 75 3.43 5.51 -9.64
C VAL A 75 2.83 5.11 -10.98
N THR A 76 3.25 3.97 -11.51
CA THR A 76 2.64 3.39 -12.70
C THR A 76 1.71 2.26 -12.26
N LEU A 77 0.43 2.39 -12.58
CA LEU A 77 -0.60 1.41 -12.29
C LEU A 77 -0.99 0.69 -13.58
N LEU A 78 -1.52 -0.52 -13.44
CA LEU A 78 -2.15 -1.24 -14.53
C LEU A 78 -3.64 -0.87 -14.58
N ASP A 79 -4.10 -0.39 -15.72
CA ASP A 79 -5.52 -0.19 -16.00
C ASP A 79 -6.24 -1.55 -15.97
N PRO A 80 -7.36 -1.69 -15.23
CA PRO A 80 -8.13 -2.93 -15.23
C PRO A 80 -8.69 -3.28 -16.61
N ASP A 81 -8.92 -2.28 -17.46
CA ASP A 81 -9.47 -2.47 -18.81
C ASP A 81 -8.32 -2.52 -19.84
N PRO A 82 -8.06 -3.69 -20.46
CA PRO A 82 -7.02 -3.81 -21.46
C PRO A 82 -7.43 -3.10 -22.76
N VAL A 83 -6.44 -2.79 -23.60
CA VAL A 83 -6.65 -2.12 -24.89
C VAL A 83 -6.29 -3.04 -26.04
N ASP A 84 -7.15 -3.07 -27.05
CA ASP A 84 -6.92 -3.82 -28.28
C ASP A 84 -5.98 -3.04 -29.21
N VAL A 85 -4.86 -3.66 -29.54
CA VAL A 85 -3.79 -3.08 -30.36
C VAL A 85 -3.58 -3.90 -31.63
N VAL A 86 -3.50 -3.23 -32.78
CA VAL A 86 -3.03 -3.84 -34.03
C VAL A 86 -1.50 -3.90 -34.00
N ASP A 87 -0.94 -5.11 -34.00
CA ASP A 87 0.51 -5.31 -34.03
C ASP A 87 1.06 -5.19 -35.46
N GLY A 88 2.39 -5.18 -35.61
CA GLY A 88 3.05 -4.99 -36.92
C GLY A 88 2.74 -6.08 -37.96
N ASP A 89 2.17 -7.21 -37.53
CA ASP A 89 1.70 -8.31 -38.38
C ASP A 89 0.22 -8.20 -38.79
N GLY A 90 -0.46 -7.11 -38.38
CA GLY A 90 -1.88 -6.86 -38.64
C GLY A 90 -2.84 -7.61 -37.74
N GLN A 91 -2.36 -8.40 -36.77
CA GLN A 91 -3.21 -9.08 -35.79
C GLN A 91 -3.61 -8.14 -34.66
N VAL A 92 -4.85 -8.28 -34.19
CA VAL A 92 -5.34 -7.56 -33.01
C VAL A 92 -5.02 -8.38 -31.76
N ARG A 93 -4.35 -7.77 -30.79
CA ARG A 93 -4.02 -8.38 -29.50
C ARG A 93 -4.39 -7.43 -28.37
N SER A 94 -4.81 -7.98 -27.24
CA SER A 94 -5.16 -7.20 -26.05
C SER A 94 -3.91 -6.98 -25.19
N TYR A 95 -3.61 -5.73 -24.86
CA TYR A 95 -2.48 -5.34 -24.03
C TYR A 95 -2.95 -4.64 -22.76
N GLY A 96 -2.26 -4.88 -21.65
CA GLY A 96 -2.42 -4.08 -20.44
C GLY A 96 -2.03 -2.63 -20.70
N ARG A 97 -2.87 -1.70 -20.26
CA ARG A 97 -2.58 -0.26 -20.36
C ARG A 97 -1.96 0.20 -19.06
N LEU A 98 -0.80 0.85 -19.14
CA LEU A 98 -0.18 1.50 -17.99
C LEU A 98 -0.78 2.90 -17.82
N THR A 99 -1.27 3.18 -16.62
CA THR A 99 -1.87 4.47 -16.26
C THR A 99 -1.03 5.10 -15.15
N PRO A 100 -0.52 6.33 -15.34
CA PRO A 100 0.20 7.03 -14.30
C PRO A 100 -0.78 7.45 -13.19
N GLY A 101 -0.39 7.23 -11.95
CA GLY A 101 -1.15 7.59 -10.77
C GLY A 101 -0.28 8.27 -9.73
N VAL A 102 -0.90 8.56 -8.59
CA VAL A 102 -0.23 9.10 -7.41
C VAL A 102 -0.35 8.11 -6.28
N GLN A 103 0.76 7.86 -5.59
CA GLN A 103 0.75 7.14 -4.33
C GLN A 103 0.98 8.12 -3.18
N LEU A 104 0.04 8.14 -2.24
CA LEU A 104 0.17 8.84 -0.97
C LEU A 104 0.80 7.90 0.04
N ALA A 105 1.86 8.33 0.73
CA ALA A 105 2.58 7.50 1.68
C ALA A 105 2.98 8.27 2.93
N ALA A 106 3.15 7.55 4.04
CA ALA A 106 3.87 8.03 5.21
C ALA A 106 5.31 7.48 5.14
N VAL A 107 6.31 8.34 5.28
CA VAL A 107 7.72 7.97 5.18
C VAL A 107 8.46 8.41 6.45
N VAL A 108 9.13 7.48 7.12
CA VAL A 108 10.03 7.79 8.23
C VAL A 108 11.38 8.22 7.66
N VAL A 109 11.79 9.44 8.02
CA VAL A 109 13.06 10.03 7.61
C VAL A 109 13.76 10.71 8.78
N ALA A 110 15.03 11.05 8.59
CA ALA A 110 15.79 11.82 9.57
C ALA A 110 15.15 13.20 9.78
N GLU A 111 15.17 13.69 11.02
CA GLU A 111 14.68 15.04 11.32
C GLU A 111 15.41 16.11 10.47
N GLY A 112 14.63 16.99 9.83
CA GLY A 112 15.15 18.07 8.99
C GLY A 112 15.67 17.63 7.61
N GLN A 113 15.45 16.38 7.19
CA GLN A 113 15.75 15.90 5.83
C GLN A 113 14.45 15.61 5.06
N PRO A 114 14.40 15.93 3.76
CA PRO A 114 13.24 15.57 2.94
C PRO A 114 13.17 14.06 2.68
N ALA A 115 11.97 13.58 2.34
CA ALA A 115 11.73 12.22 1.90
C ALA A 115 12.54 11.90 0.64
N PRO A 116 13.39 10.85 0.67
CA PRO A 116 14.16 10.47 -0.50
C PRO A 116 13.24 9.88 -1.58
N ALA A 117 13.68 9.95 -2.84
CA ALA A 117 12.95 9.35 -3.97
C ALA A 117 12.88 7.81 -3.90
N TRP A 118 13.76 7.19 -3.11
CA TRP A 118 13.77 5.76 -2.90
C TRP A 118 13.53 5.47 -1.42
N THR A 119 12.43 4.77 -1.14
CA THR A 119 12.06 4.33 0.21
C THR A 119 11.66 2.86 0.15
N VAL A 120 11.77 2.16 1.27
CA VAL A 120 11.37 0.76 1.37
C VAL A 120 10.17 0.62 2.28
N ALA A 121 9.22 -0.22 1.90
CA ALA A 121 8.09 -0.58 2.72
C ALA A 121 8.58 -1.17 4.05
N TYR A 122 8.09 -0.65 5.18
CA TYR A 122 8.43 -1.20 6.48
C TYR A 122 7.78 -2.57 6.64
N GLN A 123 8.60 -3.63 6.62
CA GLN A 123 8.10 -4.99 6.42
C GLN A 123 7.13 -5.38 7.55
N PRO A 124 5.96 -5.95 7.23
CA PRO A 124 4.98 -6.36 8.24
C PRO A 124 5.55 -7.28 9.33
N TYR A 125 6.57 -8.08 8.99
CA TYR A 125 7.28 -8.94 9.94
C TYR A 125 8.07 -8.15 11.00
N GLU A 126 8.77 -7.09 10.59
CA GLU A 126 9.54 -6.23 11.50
C GLU A 126 8.60 -5.39 12.37
N ARG A 127 7.46 -4.95 11.80
CA ARG A 127 6.38 -4.29 12.55
C ARG A 127 5.79 -5.20 13.63
N ALA A 128 5.49 -6.45 13.29
CA ALA A 128 4.99 -7.42 14.26
C ALA A 128 6.00 -7.68 15.39
N GLN A 129 7.29 -7.82 15.08
CA GLN A 129 8.34 -8.00 16.09
C GLN A 129 8.48 -6.77 17.01
N ASN A 130 8.47 -5.56 16.46
CA ASN A 130 8.59 -4.35 17.26
C ASN A 130 7.35 -4.10 18.13
N ALA A 131 6.17 -4.41 17.61
CA ALA A 131 4.94 -4.32 18.38
C ALA A 131 4.94 -5.29 19.58
N LEU A 132 5.42 -6.52 19.38
CA LEU A 132 5.63 -7.49 20.46
C LEU A 132 6.60 -6.98 21.54
N GLY A 133 7.62 -6.21 21.15
CA GLY A 133 8.58 -5.61 22.09
C GLY A 133 8.05 -4.40 22.86
N ALA A 134 7.07 -3.68 22.32
CA ALA A 134 6.51 -2.47 22.93
C ALA A 134 5.48 -2.76 24.04
N GLY A 135 4.91 -3.97 24.09
CA GLY A 135 4.01 -4.41 25.15
C GLY A 135 2.58 -3.85 25.09
N ASP A 136 2.24 -3.06 24.07
CA ASP A 136 0.85 -2.68 23.79
C ASP A 136 0.14 -3.75 22.96
N VAL A 137 -0.92 -4.32 23.53
CA VAL A 137 -1.68 -5.43 22.97
C VAL A 137 -2.37 -5.01 21.66
N GLU A 138 -2.86 -3.77 21.58
CA GLU A 138 -3.59 -3.28 20.40
C GLU A 138 -2.67 -3.09 19.19
N THR A 139 -1.53 -2.42 19.41
CA THR A 139 -0.47 -2.28 18.40
C THR A 139 0.05 -3.66 17.95
N THR A 140 0.21 -4.61 18.89
CA THR A 140 0.64 -5.99 18.59
C THR A 140 -0.35 -6.75 17.72
N LEU A 141 -1.64 -6.72 18.08
CA LEU A 141 -2.68 -7.41 17.33
C LEU A 141 -2.84 -6.82 15.92
N THR A 142 -2.79 -5.50 15.79
CA THR A 142 -2.85 -4.80 14.49
C THR A 142 -1.68 -5.22 13.60
N ALA A 143 -0.45 -5.21 14.13
CA ALA A 143 0.74 -5.61 13.37
C ALA A 143 0.72 -7.09 12.95
N LEU A 144 0.17 -7.98 13.79
CA LEU A 144 0.02 -9.41 13.47
C LEU A 144 -1.04 -9.65 12.39
N VAL A 145 -2.17 -8.92 12.42
CA VAL A 145 -3.20 -8.98 11.38
C VAL A 145 -2.63 -8.51 10.03
N GLU A 146 -1.85 -7.43 10.03
CA GLU A 146 -1.20 -6.92 8.82
C GLU A 146 -0.16 -7.91 8.27
N LEU A 147 0.63 -8.55 9.13
CA LEU A 147 1.55 -9.61 8.72
C LEU A 147 0.81 -10.78 8.07
N LEU A 148 -0.33 -11.21 8.62
CA LEU A 148 -1.13 -12.29 8.05
C LEU A 148 -1.78 -11.91 6.72
N ARG A 149 -2.30 -10.67 6.59
CA ARG A 149 -2.79 -10.16 5.31
C ARG A 149 -1.69 -10.15 4.26
N TRP A 150 -0.50 -9.67 4.62
CA TRP A 150 0.62 -9.63 3.70
C TRP A 150 1.07 -11.02 3.27
N MET A 151 1.14 -11.97 4.20
CA MET A 151 1.41 -13.37 3.87
C MET A 151 0.31 -13.98 2.98
N ALA A 152 -0.94 -13.55 3.12
CA ALA A 152 -2.05 -13.99 2.27
C ALA A 152 -1.97 -13.38 0.85
N ASP A 153 -1.67 -12.09 0.74
CA ASP A 153 -1.54 -11.37 -0.54
C ASP A 153 -0.33 -11.84 -1.36
N LEU A 154 0.72 -12.34 -0.70
CA LEU A 154 1.86 -12.99 -1.34
C LEU A 154 1.56 -14.39 -1.89
N LEU A 155 0.37 -14.94 -1.61
CA LEU A 155 -0.07 -16.20 -2.19
C LEU A 155 -0.89 -15.91 -3.45
N PRO A 156 -0.35 -16.17 -4.64
CA PRO A 156 -0.87 -15.60 -5.89
C PRO A 156 -2.29 -16.08 -6.21
N ASP A 157 -3.03 -15.24 -6.94
CA ASP A 157 -4.32 -15.54 -7.58
C ASP A 157 -4.20 -15.71 -9.12
N THR A 158 -3.00 -16.07 -9.59
CA THR A 158 -2.71 -16.16 -11.02
C THR A 158 -3.02 -17.57 -11.56
N PRO A 159 -3.88 -17.73 -12.58
CA PRO A 159 -3.95 -18.98 -13.32
C PRO A 159 -2.63 -19.25 -14.03
N ALA A 160 -2.19 -20.51 -14.05
CA ALA A 160 -0.98 -20.91 -14.78
C ALA A 160 -1.11 -20.61 -16.29
N ARG A 161 -0.03 -20.14 -16.94
CA ARG A 161 0.05 -20.14 -18.42
C ARG A 161 -0.01 -21.59 -18.94
N GLU A 162 -0.62 -21.79 -20.10
CA GLU A 162 -0.74 -23.10 -20.78
C GLU A 162 0.61 -23.78 -21.08
N ASP A 163 1.72 -23.04 -21.09
CA ASP A 163 3.05 -23.55 -21.45
C ASP A 163 3.95 -23.92 -20.25
N GLY A 164 3.48 -23.70 -19.01
CA GLY A 164 4.22 -24.07 -17.81
C GLY A 164 5.56 -23.33 -17.60
N THR A 165 5.82 -22.24 -18.31
CA THR A 165 7.07 -21.47 -18.13
C THR A 165 6.94 -20.44 -17.01
N PRO A 166 7.82 -20.45 -15.99
CA PRO A 166 7.80 -19.43 -14.94
C PRO A 166 8.45 -18.14 -15.46
N GLU A 167 7.70 -17.03 -15.45
CA GLU A 167 8.32 -15.70 -15.46
C GLU A 167 9.10 -15.51 -14.16
N THR A 168 10.35 -15.07 -14.29
CA THR A 168 11.38 -15.03 -13.25
C THR A 168 10.98 -14.21 -12.01
N VAL A 169 10.32 -14.81 -11.02
CA VAL A 169 10.29 -14.36 -9.60
C VAL A 169 10.20 -15.60 -8.68
N ALA A 170 10.75 -15.49 -7.46
CA ALA A 170 10.97 -16.55 -6.47
C ALA A 170 9.83 -17.58 -6.33
N GLN A 171 10.19 -18.88 -6.31
CA GLN A 171 9.31 -20.06 -6.31
C GLN A 171 7.92 -19.87 -5.64
N TRP A 172 6.88 -19.84 -6.48
CA TRP A 172 5.48 -19.59 -6.13
C TRP A 172 4.76 -20.86 -5.64
N VAL A 173 4.11 -20.81 -4.47
CA VAL A 173 3.24 -21.89 -3.96
C VAL A 173 1.83 -21.71 -4.52
N THR A 174 1.37 -22.64 -5.36
CA THR A 174 0.11 -22.55 -6.13
C THR A 174 -1.08 -23.33 -5.53
N ASP A 175 -1.03 -23.71 -4.25
CA ASP A 175 -2.08 -24.52 -3.61
C ASP A 175 -3.27 -23.67 -3.10
N ALA A 176 -4.40 -23.74 -3.81
CA ALA A 176 -5.65 -23.04 -3.47
C ALA A 176 -6.26 -23.46 -2.12
N GLY A 177 -6.03 -24.70 -1.68
CA GLY A 177 -6.53 -25.22 -0.40
C GLY A 177 -5.74 -24.72 0.80
N ILE A 178 -4.46 -24.39 0.61
CA ILE A 178 -3.64 -23.73 1.64
C ILE A 178 -4.03 -22.25 1.75
N ARG A 179 -4.29 -21.57 0.62
CA ARG A 179 -4.78 -20.18 0.60
C ARG A 179 -6.11 -20.00 1.32
N ALA A 180 -7.10 -20.83 1.00
CA ALA A 180 -8.40 -20.77 1.65
C ALA A 180 -8.30 -20.97 3.17
N ARG A 181 -7.41 -21.87 3.61
CA ARG A 181 -7.16 -22.11 5.03
C ARG A 181 -6.49 -20.92 5.71
N LEU A 182 -5.48 -20.32 5.08
CA LEU A 182 -4.82 -19.13 5.61
C LEU A 182 -5.75 -17.92 5.67
N GLY A 183 -6.61 -17.72 4.68
CA GLY A 183 -7.65 -16.68 4.71
C GLY A 183 -8.63 -16.88 5.88
N ILE A 184 -9.04 -18.14 6.13
CA ILE A 184 -9.89 -18.47 7.29
C ILE A 184 -9.18 -18.17 8.61
N GLU A 185 -7.90 -18.55 8.74
CA GLU A 185 -7.13 -18.27 9.96
C GLU A 185 -6.87 -16.77 10.16
N ALA A 186 -6.64 -16.00 9.09
CA ALA A 186 -6.54 -14.54 9.14
C ALA A 186 -7.86 -13.90 9.59
N MET A 187 -9.00 -14.35 9.06
CA MET A 187 -10.32 -13.90 9.51
C MET A 187 -10.59 -14.26 10.99
N ARG A 188 -10.20 -15.46 11.43
CA ARG A 188 -10.33 -15.90 12.83
C ARG A 188 -9.45 -15.06 13.76
N LEU A 189 -8.23 -14.74 13.35
CA LEU A 189 -7.37 -13.87 14.14
C LEU A 189 -7.95 -12.46 14.21
N ASN A 190 -8.42 -11.91 13.09
CA ASN A 190 -9.05 -10.59 13.07
C ASN A 190 -10.27 -10.53 14.00
N TYR A 191 -11.15 -11.52 13.92
CA TYR A 191 -12.31 -11.62 14.83
C TYR A 191 -11.89 -11.72 16.30
N SER A 192 -10.84 -12.48 16.60
CA SER A 192 -10.32 -12.60 17.95
C SER A 192 -9.68 -11.30 18.45
N ALA A 193 -8.99 -10.58 17.57
CA ALA A 193 -8.41 -9.27 17.87
C ALA A 193 -9.49 -8.23 18.17
N GLU A 194 -10.51 -8.11 17.31
CA GLU A 194 -11.66 -7.21 17.52
C GLU A 194 -12.37 -7.50 18.85
N ARG A 195 -12.55 -8.79 19.18
CA ARG A 195 -13.17 -9.18 20.45
C ARG A 195 -12.31 -8.79 21.66
N LEU A 196 -10.99 -8.90 21.57
CA LEU A 196 -10.08 -8.47 22.63
C LEU A 196 -10.07 -6.94 22.79
N THR A 197 -10.08 -6.19 21.68
CA THR A 197 -10.22 -4.73 21.70
C THR A 197 -11.52 -4.31 22.38
N ASN A 198 -12.65 -4.93 22.00
CA ASN A 198 -13.94 -4.64 22.63
C ASN A 198 -13.95 -4.97 24.12
N LEU A 199 -13.36 -6.11 24.52
CA LEU A 199 -13.28 -6.48 25.95
C LEU A 199 -12.41 -5.49 26.75
N ARG A 200 -11.32 -5.00 26.15
CA ARG A 200 -10.46 -3.97 26.76
C ARG A 200 -11.21 -2.65 26.94
N ASN A 201 -11.99 -2.25 25.94
CA ASN A 201 -12.83 -1.05 26.03
C ASN A 201 -13.88 -1.21 27.14
N ASP A 202 -14.59 -2.34 27.18
CA ASP A 202 -15.57 -2.65 28.24
C ASP A 202 -14.96 -2.64 29.64
N LEU A 203 -13.73 -3.13 29.79
CA LEU A 203 -12.99 -3.09 31.06
C LEU A 203 -12.62 -1.66 31.44
N THR A 204 -12.11 -0.89 30.48
CA THR A 204 -11.71 0.51 30.70
C THR A 204 -12.92 1.36 31.11
N ASP A 205 -14.07 1.15 30.44
CA ASP A 205 -15.33 1.83 30.76
C ASP A 205 -15.85 1.45 32.15
N ARG A 206 -15.71 0.18 32.56
CA ARG A 206 -16.09 -0.28 33.90
C ARG A 206 -15.18 0.25 34.99
N GLU A 207 -13.87 0.26 34.75
CA GLU A 207 -12.89 0.83 35.69
C GLU A 207 -13.11 2.34 35.86
N ALA A 208 -13.38 3.06 34.77
CA ALA A 208 -13.73 4.48 34.80
C ALA A 208 -15.06 4.74 35.55
N ALA A 209 -16.06 3.87 35.38
CA ALA A 209 -17.33 3.97 36.10
C ALA A 209 -17.17 3.68 37.61
N GLN A 210 -16.37 2.67 37.97
CA GLN A 210 -16.06 2.35 39.37
C GLN A 210 -15.31 3.48 40.06
N LEU A 211 -14.31 4.07 39.40
CA LEU A 211 -13.57 5.23 39.91
C LEU A 211 -14.49 6.45 40.13
N ALA A 212 -15.54 6.61 39.32
CA ALA A 212 -16.53 7.68 39.49
C ALA A 212 -17.54 7.41 40.62
N GLU A 213 -17.78 6.14 40.96
CA GLU A 213 -18.63 5.74 42.10
C GLU A 213 -17.88 5.78 43.44
N ASP A 214 -16.58 5.45 43.42
CA ASP A 214 -15.70 5.40 44.61
C ASP A 214 -15.16 6.77 45.05
N ASP A 215 -15.42 7.84 44.30
CA ASP A 215 -15.14 9.24 44.68
C ASP A 215 -16.44 10.01 45.00
N PRO A 216 -17.15 9.67 46.10
CA PRO A 216 -18.33 10.40 46.51
C PRO A 216 -17.88 11.74 47.12
N LYS A 217 -18.35 12.84 46.53
CA LYS A 217 -18.30 14.16 47.16
C LYS A 217 -18.94 14.17 48.56
#